data_AF-A0A7D5SWS0-F1
#
_entry.id   AF-A0A7D5SWS0-F1
#
_cell.length_a   1.000
_cell.length_b   1.000
_cell.length_c   1.000
_cell.angle_alpha   90.00
_cell.angle_beta   90.00
_cell.angle_gamma   90.00
#
_symmetry.space_group_name_H-M   'P 1'
#
loop_
_entity.id
_entity.type
_entity.pdbx_description
1 polymer ?
#
loop_
_entity_poly.entity_id
_entity_poly.type
_entity_poly.pdbx_seq_one_letter_code
_entity_poly.pdbx_strand_id
1 'polypeptide(L)'
;MENFEIIQPFFSTSLNVNYTIYRSRVDKERFYFAMYNGSLLKLPSVTTILANTLPMEEWLVRWIAHWGYEQAIERRNQAAHYGILFSMIVADFIRSKQIDLSTIEARVATYRYANNINFPTDFWVQRLKEDLFSLACFIHDYSFEPIAVELPLVSTKYKFAGTIDAIGWMSIGSGVNGKKLKRDSQTQRVLAIIDWKTGRHGFYRSHEAQLHFYRLLVEENFPELTQTPIKLFNWAPKEWTSESDSKYSLKDQTQSKEAFRILNYLAIYQVDDSIKNHTFKVFDGVLKLNSDNSDRVKFVDYADLIRNKFSPQNSIVQENEVPENGTVKKDIQISDVSNEEMTAVEVASDVLSELDSFFQQLKEEA
;
A
#
# COMPACT_ATOMS: atom_id res chain seq x y z
N MET A 1 -5.54 -8.20 -19.72
CA MET A 1 -5.73 -6.79 -19.29
C MET A 1 -6.50 -6.78 -17.95
N GLU A 2 -6.04 -7.60 -16.99
CA GLU A 2 -6.70 -7.92 -15.71
C GLU A 2 -5.93 -7.35 -14.49
N ASN A 3 -5.10 -6.33 -14.68
CA ASN A 3 -4.22 -5.83 -13.61
C ASN A 3 -4.90 -4.78 -12.72
N PHE A 4 -6.21 -4.85 -12.54
CA PHE A 4 -6.97 -3.91 -11.72
C PHE A 4 -7.87 -4.65 -10.75
N GLU A 5 -7.66 -4.42 -9.47
CA GLU A 5 -8.49 -4.96 -8.41
C GLU A 5 -9.02 -3.83 -7.53
N ILE A 6 -10.28 -3.93 -7.13
CA ILE A 6 -10.81 -3.11 -6.05
C ILE A 6 -10.17 -3.63 -4.77
N ILE A 7 -9.55 -2.74 -4.00
CA ILE A 7 -8.96 -3.09 -2.71
C ILE A 7 -9.85 -2.59 -1.59
N GLN A 8 -10.05 -3.44 -0.59
CA GLN A 8 -10.81 -3.14 0.62
C GLN A 8 -9.99 -3.63 1.82
N PRO A 9 -10.21 -3.08 3.03
CA PRO A 9 -9.64 -3.63 4.24
C PRO A 9 -9.97 -5.12 4.35
N PHE A 10 -9.01 -5.94 4.76
CA PHE A 10 -9.32 -7.35 5.08
C PHE A 10 -10.18 -7.43 6.35
N PHE A 11 -10.02 -6.46 7.24
CA PHE A 11 -10.84 -6.29 8.43
C PHE A 11 -10.92 -4.80 8.81
N SER A 12 -12.11 -4.34 9.18
CA SER A 12 -12.33 -3.04 9.82
C SER A 12 -13.54 -3.14 10.75
N THR A 13 -13.44 -2.58 11.95
CA THR A 13 -14.54 -2.54 12.93
C THR A 13 -15.39 -1.27 12.84
N SER A 14 -14.78 -0.16 12.42
CA SER A 14 -15.38 1.17 12.54
C SER A 14 -14.83 2.22 11.57
N LEU A 15 -13.76 1.91 10.83
CA LEU A 15 -13.17 2.83 9.86
C LEU A 15 -13.82 2.59 8.50
N ASN A 16 -14.53 3.62 8.03
CA ASN A 16 -15.12 3.67 6.70
C ASN A 16 -14.39 4.72 5.88
N VAL A 17 -13.96 4.35 4.68
CA VAL A 17 -13.44 5.28 3.68
C VAL A 17 -14.56 5.64 2.72
N ASN A 18 -14.71 6.93 2.40
CA ASN A 18 -15.77 7.42 1.52
C ASN A 18 -15.42 7.34 0.04
N TYR A 19 -14.49 6.46 -0.34
CA TYR A 19 -13.99 6.35 -1.71
C TYR A 19 -13.66 4.89 -2.04
N THR A 20 -13.83 4.53 -3.31
CA THR A 20 -13.37 3.24 -3.83
C THR A 20 -11.94 3.39 -4.31
N ILE A 21 -11.07 2.49 -3.87
CA ILE A 21 -9.67 2.46 -4.28
C ILE A 21 -9.46 1.27 -5.20
N TYR A 22 -8.79 1.52 -6.30
CA TYR A 22 -8.31 0.49 -7.21
C TYR A 22 -6.80 0.37 -7.07
N ARG A 23 -6.28 -0.84 -7.14
CA ARG A 23 -4.84 -1.10 -7.22
C ARG A 23 -4.51 -1.65 -8.59
N SER A 24 -3.40 -1.19 -9.15
CA SER A 24 -2.83 -1.79 -10.34
C SER A 24 -1.34 -2.04 -10.20
N ARG A 25 -0.85 -2.96 -11.02
CA ARG A 25 0.58 -3.23 -11.17
C ARG A 25 0.98 -3.02 -12.63
N VAL A 26 1.94 -2.13 -12.83
CA VAL A 26 2.45 -1.70 -14.13
C VAL A 26 3.95 -1.66 -14.06
N ASP A 27 4.65 -2.34 -14.98
CA ASP A 27 6.12 -2.34 -15.07
C ASP A 27 6.86 -2.50 -13.74
N LYS A 28 6.30 -3.36 -12.86
CA LYS A 28 6.74 -3.70 -11.49
C LYS A 28 6.39 -2.69 -10.40
N GLU A 29 5.92 -1.49 -10.73
CA GLU A 29 5.43 -0.50 -9.78
C GLU A 29 3.98 -0.77 -9.40
N ARG A 30 3.60 -0.33 -8.19
CA ARG A 30 2.22 -0.38 -7.70
C ARG A 30 1.64 1.02 -7.69
N PHE A 31 0.51 1.17 -8.36
CA PHE A 31 -0.26 2.41 -8.40
C PHE A 31 -1.64 2.17 -7.79
N TYR A 32 -2.13 3.21 -7.14
CA TYR A 32 -3.47 3.28 -6.58
C TYR A 32 -4.24 4.31 -7.39
N PHE A 33 -5.52 4.04 -7.59
CA PHE A 33 -6.43 4.96 -8.25
C PHE A 33 -7.62 5.23 -7.35
N ALA A 34 -7.94 6.50 -7.17
CA ALA A 34 -9.10 6.93 -6.43
C ALA A 34 -9.87 7.97 -7.24
N MET A 35 -11.20 7.89 -7.17
CA MET A 35 -12.07 8.95 -7.67
C MET A 35 -12.13 10.05 -6.62
N TYR A 36 -11.69 11.25 -6.97
CA TYR A 36 -11.74 12.41 -6.10
C TYR A 36 -12.31 13.61 -6.87
N ASN A 37 -13.40 14.20 -6.38
CA ASN A 37 -14.11 15.30 -7.03
C ASN A 37 -14.44 15.07 -8.52
N GLY A 38 -14.77 13.82 -8.89
CA GLY A 38 -15.08 13.44 -10.28
C GLY A 38 -13.87 13.16 -11.18
N SER A 39 -12.65 13.37 -10.68
CA SER A 39 -11.40 13.08 -11.40
C SER A 39 -10.73 11.81 -10.88
N LEU A 40 -10.19 11.02 -11.80
CA LEU A 40 -9.39 9.85 -11.46
C LEU A 40 -7.96 10.29 -11.09
N LEU A 41 -7.57 10.10 -9.83
CA LEU A 41 -6.21 10.37 -9.37
C LEU A 41 -5.37 9.09 -9.44
N LYS A 42 -4.26 9.13 -10.19
CA LYS A 42 -3.19 8.13 -10.13
C LYS A 42 -2.25 8.49 -8.98
N LEU A 43 -2.03 7.57 -8.05
CA LEU A 43 -1.26 7.80 -6.84
C LEU A 43 -0.17 6.72 -6.70
N PRO A 44 1.11 7.09 -6.54
CA PRO A 44 2.16 6.12 -6.26
C PRO A 44 1.96 5.50 -4.87
N SER A 45 2.32 4.23 -4.74
CA SER A 45 2.33 3.58 -3.43
C SER A 45 3.50 4.09 -2.57
N VAL A 46 3.35 4.08 -1.24
CA VAL A 46 4.46 4.33 -0.29
C VAL A 46 5.68 3.46 -0.64
N THR A 47 5.46 2.18 -0.95
CA THR A 47 6.56 1.28 -1.34
C THR A 47 7.21 1.66 -2.67
N THR A 48 6.46 2.23 -3.61
CA THR A 48 6.98 2.72 -4.90
C THR A 48 7.87 3.93 -4.69
N ILE A 49 7.40 4.90 -3.89
CA ILE A 49 8.16 6.10 -3.54
C ILE A 49 9.50 5.69 -2.92
N LEU A 50 9.45 4.91 -1.83
CA LEU A 50 10.64 4.51 -1.08
C LEU A 50 11.62 3.69 -1.93
N ALA A 51 11.12 2.81 -2.82
CA ALA A 51 11.98 2.00 -3.68
C ALA A 51 12.73 2.83 -4.76
N ASN A 52 12.18 3.97 -5.16
CA ASN A 52 12.80 4.86 -6.16
C ASN A 52 13.71 5.90 -5.50
N THR A 53 13.47 6.29 -4.24
CA THR A 53 14.16 7.44 -3.62
C THR A 53 15.20 7.05 -2.57
N LEU A 54 15.08 5.87 -1.97
CA LEU A 54 16.05 5.40 -0.99
C LEU A 54 17.16 4.59 -1.68
N PRO A 55 18.43 4.78 -1.27
CA PRO A 55 19.49 3.89 -1.70
C PRO A 55 19.21 2.47 -1.20
N MET A 56 19.59 1.49 -2.02
CA MET A 56 19.51 0.09 -1.61
C MET A 56 20.42 -0.18 -0.42
N GLU A 57 19.89 -0.85 0.61
CA GLU A 57 20.65 -1.22 1.79
C GLU A 57 21.80 -2.18 1.45
N GLU A 58 22.95 -2.02 2.11
CA GLU A 58 24.17 -2.78 1.79
C GLU A 58 23.98 -4.30 1.87
N TRP A 59 23.24 -4.77 2.89
CA TRP A 59 22.96 -6.20 3.06
C TRP A 59 22.16 -6.76 1.88
N LEU A 60 21.25 -5.96 1.29
CA LEU A 60 20.43 -6.37 0.16
C LEU A 60 21.27 -6.42 -1.11
N VAL A 61 22.19 -5.47 -1.29
CA VAL A 61 23.17 -5.50 -2.38
C VAL A 61 24.03 -6.78 -2.30
N ARG A 62 24.56 -7.08 -1.10
CA ARG A 62 25.32 -8.31 -0.85
C ARG A 62 24.49 -9.57 -1.10
N TRP A 63 23.23 -9.57 -0.72
CA TRP A 63 22.31 -10.69 -0.95
C TRP A 63 22.02 -10.91 -2.43
N ILE A 64 21.77 -9.84 -3.20
CA ILE A 64 21.60 -9.91 -4.66
C ILE A 64 22.88 -10.42 -5.31
N ALA A 65 24.05 -9.93 -4.89
CA ALA A 65 25.33 -10.39 -5.42
C ALA A 65 25.60 -11.88 -5.12
N HIS A 66 25.20 -12.36 -3.94
CA HIS A 66 25.36 -13.76 -3.55
C HIS A 66 24.51 -14.72 -4.40
N TRP A 67 23.25 -14.37 -4.66
CA TRP A 67 22.33 -15.21 -5.43
C TRP A 67 22.42 -15.01 -6.95
N GLY A 68 22.94 -13.86 -7.38
CA GLY A 68 22.76 -13.38 -8.75
C GLY A 68 21.36 -12.78 -8.95
N TYR A 69 21.25 -11.89 -9.93
CA TYR A 69 20.05 -11.05 -10.13
C TYR A 69 18.75 -11.85 -10.33
N GLU A 70 18.75 -12.85 -11.21
CA GLU A 70 17.54 -13.63 -11.51
C GLU A 70 17.05 -14.47 -10.32
N GLN A 71 17.95 -15.18 -9.64
CA GLN A 71 17.58 -15.97 -8.46
C GLN A 71 17.17 -15.08 -7.29
N ALA A 72 17.79 -13.91 -7.14
CA ALA A 72 17.39 -12.91 -6.15
C ALA A 72 15.95 -12.42 -6.40
N ILE A 73 15.57 -12.19 -7.66
CA ILE A 73 14.19 -11.84 -8.03
C ILE A 73 13.23 -12.97 -7.69
N GLU A 74 13.57 -14.22 -8.03
CA GLU A 74 12.73 -15.37 -7.75
C GLU A 74 12.50 -15.52 -6.24
N ARG A 75 13.57 -15.50 -5.44
CA ARG A 75 13.50 -15.59 -3.97
C ARG A 75 12.70 -14.44 -3.36
N ARG A 76 12.85 -13.22 -3.88
CA ARG A 76 12.04 -12.06 -3.47
C ARG A 76 10.56 -12.31 -3.76
N ASN A 77 10.22 -12.84 -4.93
CA ASN A 77 8.84 -13.15 -5.31
C ASN A 77 8.25 -14.27 -4.43
N GLN A 78 9.03 -15.31 -4.13
CA GLN A 78 8.65 -16.37 -3.18
C GLN A 78 8.35 -15.80 -1.78
N ALA A 79 9.22 -14.91 -1.27
CA ALA A 79 9.01 -14.23 0.01
C ALA A 79 7.78 -13.31 -0.02
N ALA A 80 7.50 -12.66 -1.15
CA ALA A 80 6.28 -11.84 -1.30
C ALA A 80 5.01 -12.68 -1.22
N HIS A 81 4.96 -13.86 -1.85
CA HIS A 81 3.82 -14.77 -1.70
C HIS A 81 3.62 -15.24 -0.25
N TYR A 82 4.71 -15.55 0.46
CA TYR A 82 4.65 -15.88 1.88
C TYR A 82 4.04 -14.75 2.70
N GLY A 83 4.51 -13.51 2.48
CA GLY A 83 3.98 -12.32 3.14
C GLY A 83 2.49 -12.10 2.90
N ILE A 84 2.04 -12.26 1.64
CA ILE A 84 0.61 -12.13 1.29
C ILE A 84 -0.23 -13.18 2.03
N LEU A 85 0.18 -14.45 2.00
CA LEU A 85 -0.53 -15.52 2.72
C LEU A 85 -0.56 -15.25 4.24
N PHE A 86 0.54 -14.79 4.81
CA PHE A 86 0.61 -14.39 6.21
C PHE A 86 -0.44 -13.30 6.52
N SER A 87 -0.47 -12.19 5.78
CA SER A 87 -1.45 -11.12 5.97
C SER A 87 -2.90 -11.60 5.89
N MET A 88 -3.22 -12.47 4.92
CA MET A 88 -4.56 -13.06 4.79
C MET A 88 -4.95 -13.86 6.04
N ILE A 89 -4.05 -14.71 6.53
CA ILE A 89 -4.31 -15.54 7.70
C ILE A 89 -4.37 -14.70 8.99
N VAL A 90 -3.55 -13.66 9.10
CA VAL A 90 -3.59 -12.71 10.22
C VAL A 90 -4.92 -11.99 10.28
N ALA A 91 -5.42 -11.50 9.14
CA ALA A 91 -6.74 -10.85 9.09
C ALA A 91 -7.86 -11.83 9.50
N ASP A 92 -7.82 -13.07 9.03
CA ASP A 92 -8.74 -14.12 9.46
C ASP A 92 -8.68 -14.35 10.97
N PHE A 93 -7.47 -14.51 11.53
CA PHE A 93 -7.26 -14.77 12.95
C PHE A 93 -7.75 -13.61 13.82
N ILE A 94 -7.44 -12.37 13.44
CA ILE A 94 -7.90 -11.18 14.16
C ILE A 94 -9.43 -11.07 14.13
N ARG A 95 -10.03 -11.31 12.96
CA ARG A 95 -11.49 -11.25 12.76
C ARG A 95 -12.23 -12.32 13.56
N SER A 96 -11.77 -13.56 13.54
CA SER A 96 -12.39 -14.68 14.27
C SER A 96 -12.01 -14.72 15.74
N LYS A 97 -10.96 -13.99 16.15
CA LYS A 97 -10.32 -14.05 17.48
C LYS A 97 -9.74 -15.41 17.86
N GLN A 98 -9.69 -16.35 16.92
CA GLN A 98 -9.15 -17.70 17.11
C GLN A 98 -8.73 -18.32 15.79
N ILE A 99 -7.68 -19.13 15.80
CA ILE A 99 -7.26 -19.89 14.64
C ILE A 99 -6.85 -21.31 15.04
N ASP A 100 -7.34 -22.29 14.29
CA ASP A 100 -6.89 -23.67 14.43
C ASP A 100 -5.62 -23.88 13.59
N LEU A 101 -4.50 -24.09 14.27
CA LEU A 101 -3.20 -24.32 13.64
C LEU A 101 -3.16 -25.61 12.80
N SER A 102 -4.06 -26.58 13.05
CA SER A 102 -4.16 -27.78 12.20
C SER A 102 -4.58 -27.43 10.76
N THR A 103 -5.28 -26.32 10.56
CA THR A 103 -5.79 -25.89 9.24
C THR A 103 -4.74 -25.21 8.35
N ILE A 104 -3.56 -24.88 8.90
CA ILE A 104 -2.54 -24.11 8.17
C ILE A 104 -2.04 -24.85 6.93
N GLU A 105 -1.91 -26.17 6.99
CA GLU A 105 -1.49 -26.98 5.84
C GLU A 105 -2.49 -26.88 4.68
N ALA A 106 -3.78 -27.02 4.97
CA ALA A 106 -4.84 -26.86 3.99
C ALA A 106 -4.89 -25.44 3.41
N ARG A 107 -4.66 -24.41 4.23
CA ARG A 107 -4.59 -23.01 3.79
C ARG A 107 -3.40 -22.76 2.85
N VAL A 108 -2.22 -23.31 3.15
CA VAL A 108 -1.04 -23.24 2.27
C VAL A 108 -1.33 -23.95 0.95
N ALA A 109 -1.88 -25.17 0.98
CA ALA A 109 -2.22 -25.92 -0.23
C ALA A 109 -3.22 -25.17 -1.13
N THR A 110 -4.28 -24.62 -0.52
CA THR A 110 -5.30 -23.82 -1.22
C THR A 110 -4.69 -22.59 -1.87
N TYR A 111 -3.86 -21.84 -1.12
CA TYR A 111 -3.21 -20.65 -1.64
C TYR A 111 -2.27 -20.96 -2.81
N ARG A 112 -1.49 -22.05 -2.72
CA ARG A 112 -0.60 -22.49 -3.80
C ARG A 112 -1.35 -22.82 -5.07
N TYR A 113 -2.44 -23.58 -4.96
CA TYR A 113 -3.28 -23.94 -6.09
C TYR A 113 -3.86 -22.68 -6.77
N ALA A 114 -4.44 -21.77 -5.96
CA ALA A 114 -5.03 -20.54 -6.47
C ALA A 114 -4.03 -19.59 -7.14
N ASN A 115 -2.76 -19.61 -6.72
CA ASN A 115 -1.72 -18.71 -7.22
C ASN A 115 -0.73 -19.39 -8.18
N ASN A 116 -1.00 -20.63 -8.62
CA ASN A 116 -0.11 -21.40 -9.51
C ASN A 116 1.35 -21.48 -9.01
N ILE A 117 1.54 -21.66 -7.70
CA ILE A 117 2.87 -21.70 -7.08
C ILE A 117 3.54 -23.05 -7.34
N ASN A 118 4.58 -23.05 -8.18
CA ASN A 118 5.34 -24.22 -8.61
C ASN A 118 6.68 -24.42 -7.88
N PHE A 119 7.05 -23.54 -6.94
CA PHE A 119 8.26 -23.68 -6.13
C PHE A 119 7.97 -24.36 -4.77
N PRO A 120 9.01 -24.86 -4.08
CA PRO A 120 8.86 -25.52 -2.77
C PRO A 120 8.32 -24.58 -1.68
N THR A 121 7.36 -25.07 -0.90
CA THR A 121 6.72 -24.33 0.21
C THR A 121 6.70 -25.14 1.50
N ASP A 122 7.47 -26.22 1.61
CA ASP A 122 7.34 -27.21 2.68
C ASP A 122 7.56 -26.56 4.07
N PHE A 123 8.49 -25.60 4.13
CA PHE A 123 8.78 -24.86 5.35
C PHE A 123 7.69 -23.84 5.73
N TRP A 124 6.75 -23.50 4.82
CA TRP A 124 5.76 -22.45 5.07
C TRP A 124 4.79 -22.84 6.17
N VAL A 125 4.37 -24.11 6.22
CA VAL A 125 3.37 -24.59 7.17
C VAL A 125 3.86 -24.39 8.60
N GLN A 126 5.05 -24.90 8.91
CA GLN A 126 5.62 -24.78 10.26
C GLN A 126 5.94 -23.32 10.58
N ARG A 127 6.55 -22.59 9.63
CA ARG A 127 6.89 -21.18 9.83
C ARG A 127 5.66 -20.30 10.09
N LEU A 128 4.57 -20.49 9.34
CA LEU A 128 3.32 -19.75 9.57
C LEU A 128 2.75 -20.05 10.97
N LYS A 129 2.81 -21.29 11.45
CA LYS A 129 2.38 -21.62 12.81
C LYS A 129 3.20 -20.87 13.86
N GLU A 130 4.52 -20.83 13.70
CA GLU A 130 5.43 -20.09 14.59
C GLU A 130 5.20 -18.58 14.54
N ASP A 131 5.02 -18.02 13.34
CA ASP A 131 4.83 -16.59 13.13
C ASP A 131 3.46 -16.15 13.69
N LEU A 132 2.40 -16.96 13.52
CA LEU A 132 1.08 -16.73 14.12
C LEU A 132 1.09 -16.84 15.65
N PHE A 133 1.83 -17.82 16.19
CA PHE A 133 2.03 -17.94 17.64
C PHE A 133 2.74 -16.70 18.19
N SER A 134 3.78 -16.23 17.50
CA SER A 134 4.53 -15.02 17.86
C SER A 134 3.62 -13.79 17.84
N LEU A 135 2.71 -13.69 16.86
CA LEU A 135 1.72 -12.62 16.79
C LEU A 135 0.73 -12.70 17.95
N ALA A 136 0.24 -13.90 18.30
CA ALA A 136 -0.65 -14.10 19.44
C ALA A 136 0.00 -13.65 20.76
N CYS A 137 1.30 -13.94 20.95
CA CYS A 137 2.06 -13.42 22.09
C CYS A 137 2.10 -11.88 22.09
N PHE A 138 2.36 -11.23 20.95
CA PHE A 138 2.35 -9.77 20.86
C PHE A 138 0.98 -9.18 21.22
N ILE A 139 -0.10 -9.73 20.65
CA ILE A 139 -1.47 -9.29 20.93
C ILE A 139 -1.77 -9.38 22.42
N HIS A 140 -1.38 -10.50 23.06
CA HIS A 140 -1.54 -10.70 24.49
C HIS A 140 -0.70 -9.72 25.33
N ASP A 141 0.60 -9.64 25.07
CA ASP A 141 1.54 -8.84 25.87
C ASP A 141 1.14 -7.37 25.92
N TYR A 142 0.72 -6.82 24.78
CA TYR A 142 0.33 -5.43 24.65
C TYR A 142 -1.18 -5.20 24.76
N SER A 143 -1.99 -6.24 24.91
CA SER A 143 -3.45 -6.14 24.87
C SER A 143 -3.89 -5.37 23.61
N PHE A 144 -3.32 -5.75 22.46
CA PHE A 144 -3.60 -5.07 21.19
C PHE A 144 -5.02 -5.39 20.74
N GLU A 145 -5.80 -4.35 20.48
CA GLU A 145 -7.18 -4.37 20.01
C GLU A 145 -7.20 -3.76 18.59
N PRO A 146 -7.16 -4.59 17.54
CA PRO A 146 -7.14 -4.11 16.16
C PRO A 146 -8.43 -3.37 15.81
N ILE A 147 -8.28 -2.19 15.21
CA ILE A 147 -9.38 -1.43 14.60
C ILE A 147 -9.54 -1.85 13.14
N ALA A 148 -8.44 -1.97 12.40
CA ALA A 148 -8.40 -2.43 11.02
C ALA A 148 -7.09 -3.15 10.66
N VAL A 149 -7.15 -4.02 9.64
CA VAL A 149 -6.03 -4.79 9.09
C VAL A 149 -6.07 -4.70 7.57
N GLU A 150 -4.90 -4.51 6.95
CA GLU A 150 -4.73 -4.29 5.50
C GLU A 150 -5.61 -3.13 4.99
N LEU A 151 -5.61 -2.00 5.71
CA LEU A 151 -6.44 -0.82 5.44
C LEU A 151 -5.83 0.03 4.31
N PRO A 152 -6.39 0.04 3.09
CA PRO A 152 -5.89 0.89 2.03
C PRO A 152 -6.39 2.32 2.22
N LEU A 153 -5.49 3.29 2.11
CA LEU A 153 -5.79 4.71 2.22
C LEU A 153 -5.09 5.50 1.12
N VAL A 154 -5.68 6.64 0.78
CA VAL A 154 -5.08 7.62 -0.13
C VAL A 154 -4.89 8.95 0.58
N SER A 155 -3.83 9.67 0.22
CA SER A 155 -3.62 11.06 0.55
C SER A 155 -3.88 11.89 -0.69
N THR A 156 -4.96 12.66 -0.64
CA THR A 156 -5.30 13.64 -1.69
C THR A 156 -4.51 14.92 -1.52
N LYS A 157 -4.10 15.25 -0.29
CA LYS A 157 -3.22 16.35 0.05
C LYS A 157 -1.82 16.15 -0.54
N TYR A 158 -1.17 15.04 -0.20
CA TYR A 158 0.22 14.76 -0.57
C TYR A 158 0.36 13.90 -1.84
N LYS A 159 -0.75 13.48 -2.45
CA LYS A 159 -0.78 12.72 -3.72
C LYS A 159 -0.02 11.38 -3.67
N PHE A 160 -0.26 10.57 -2.63
CA PHE A 160 0.24 9.19 -2.57
C PHE A 160 -0.79 8.24 -1.93
N ALA A 161 -0.53 6.95 -1.95
CA ALA A 161 -1.40 5.94 -1.33
C ALA A 161 -0.60 4.84 -0.64
N GLY A 162 -1.26 4.09 0.25
CA GLY A 162 -0.64 2.98 0.96
C GLY A 162 -1.68 2.01 1.52
N THR A 163 -1.20 0.83 1.94
CA THR A 163 -2.03 -0.15 2.65
C THR A 163 -1.42 -0.40 4.02
N ILE A 164 -2.13 -0.01 5.06
CA ILE A 164 -1.68 -0.13 6.44
C ILE A 164 -1.95 -1.56 6.91
N ASP A 165 -0.88 -2.26 7.25
CA ASP A 165 -0.89 -3.62 7.76
C ASP A 165 -1.82 -3.80 8.96
N ALA A 166 -1.69 -2.96 10.00
CA ALA A 166 -2.68 -2.87 11.07
C ALA A 166 -2.68 -1.50 11.77
N ILE A 167 -3.87 -1.13 12.26
CA ILE A 167 -4.06 -0.02 13.20
C ILE A 167 -4.95 -0.49 14.34
N GLY A 168 -4.63 -0.13 15.57
CA GLY A 168 -5.39 -0.55 16.75
C GLY A 168 -4.94 0.10 18.05
N TRP A 169 -5.71 -0.13 19.11
CA TRP A 169 -5.35 0.31 20.45
C TRP A 169 -4.43 -0.70 21.11
N MET A 170 -3.39 -0.25 21.80
CA MET A 170 -2.58 -1.11 22.67
C MET A 170 -2.29 -0.44 24.00
N SER A 171 -2.02 -1.26 25.00
CA SER A 171 -1.56 -0.83 26.31
C SER A 171 -0.03 -0.95 26.38
N ILE A 172 0.65 0.15 26.71
CA ILE A 172 2.10 0.21 26.87
C ILE A 172 2.49 0.57 28.31
N GLY A 173 3.67 0.12 28.73
CA GLY A 173 4.29 0.44 30.01
C GLY A 173 5.56 1.28 29.87
N SER A 174 6.39 1.30 30.92
CA SER A 174 7.61 2.13 30.98
C SER A 174 8.84 1.47 30.34
N GLY A 175 8.73 0.22 29.91
CA GLY A 175 9.83 -0.52 29.31
C GLY A 175 10.15 -0.08 27.88
N VAL A 176 11.30 -0.54 27.38
CA VAL A 176 11.72 -0.33 26.00
C VAL A 176 10.64 -0.82 25.03
N ASN A 177 10.35 -0.03 23.99
CA ASN A 177 9.26 -0.26 23.03
C ASN A 177 7.87 -0.37 23.67
N GLY A 178 7.68 0.28 24.82
CA GLY A 178 6.40 0.26 25.55
C GLY A 178 6.14 -1.04 26.31
N LYS A 179 7.15 -1.90 26.51
CA LYS A 179 6.96 -3.17 27.22
C LYS A 179 6.45 -2.92 28.65
N LYS A 180 5.38 -3.63 29.03
CA LYS A 180 4.85 -3.63 30.40
C LYS A 180 5.84 -4.34 31.34
N LEU A 181 6.32 -3.63 32.35
CA LEU A 181 7.19 -4.17 33.38
C LEU A 181 6.37 -4.48 34.64
N LYS A 182 6.83 -5.43 35.47
CA LYS A 182 6.15 -5.78 36.73
C LYS A 182 5.98 -4.60 37.69
N ARG A 183 6.85 -3.58 37.56
CA ARG A 183 6.81 -2.35 38.37
C ARG A 183 5.80 -1.32 37.88
N ASP A 184 5.23 -1.50 36.68
CA ASP A 184 4.29 -0.55 36.11
C ASP A 184 2.96 -0.69 36.84
N SER A 185 2.63 0.30 37.68
CA SER A 185 1.34 0.37 38.39
C SER A 185 0.19 0.84 37.50
N GLN A 186 0.51 1.48 36.37
CA GLN A 186 -0.42 1.96 35.37
C GLN A 186 0.17 1.73 33.98
N THR A 187 -0.69 1.39 33.02
CA THR A 187 -0.34 1.31 31.60
C THR A 187 -1.02 2.42 30.83
N GLN A 188 -0.35 2.98 29.83
CA GLN A 188 -0.93 3.97 28.93
C GLN A 188 -1.60 3.26 27.75
N ARG A 189 -2.85 3.63 27.44
CA ARG A 189 -3.52 3.19 26.20
C ARG A 189 -3.15 4.15 25.07
N VAL A 190 -2.67 3.61 23.96
CA VAL A 190 -2.20 4.39 22.80
C VAL A 190 -2.79 3.82 21.52
N LEU A 191 -3.03 4.69 20.54
CA LEU A 191 -3.33 4.27 19.18
C LEU A 191 -2.02 3.91 18.50
N ALA A 192 -1.96 2.76 17.84
CA ALA A 192 -0.75 2.25 17.23
C ALA A 192 -0.99 1.84 15.77
N ILE A 193 -0.08 2.27 14.89
CA ILE A 193 0.09 1.73 13.54
C ILE A 193 1.20 0.70 13.61
N ILE A 194 0.91 -0.52 13.16
CA ILE A 194 1.86 -1.62 13.13
C ILE A 194 2.11 -2.04 11.68
N ASP A 195 3.38 -2.21 11.34
CA ASP A 195 3.84 -2.73 10.06
C ASP A 195 4.47 -4.12 10.28
N TRP A 196 3.85 -5.16 9.70
CA TRP A 196 4.20 -6.55 9.90
C TRP A 196 5.32 -6.95 8.94
N LYS A 197 6.45 -7.39 9.48
CA LYS A 197 7.55 -7.94 8.70
C LYS A 197 7.70 -9.42 8.98
N THR A 198 7.57 -10.25 7.95
CA THR A 198 7.77 -11.71 8.04
C THR A 198 9.25 -12.11 7.93
N GLY A 199 10.13 -11.17 7.55
CA GLY A 199 11.58 -11.36 7.54
C GLY A 199 12.19 -11.26 8.94
N ARG A 200 13.14 -12.14 9.26
CA ARG A 200 13.81 -12.19 10.57
C ARG A 200 15.13 -11.38 10.64
N HIS A 201 15.42 -10.59 9.60
CA HIS A 201 16.70 -9.88 9.40
C HIS A 201 16.74 -8.46 10.01
N GLY A 202 15.72 -8.09 10.79
CA GLY A 202 15.62 -6.78 11.45
C GLY A 202 14.79 -5.76 10.67
N PHE A 203 14.85 -4.51 11.12
CA PHE A 203 14.10 -3.40 10.55
C PHE A 203 15.03 -2.43 9.85
N TYR A 204 14.68 -2.06 8.62
CA TYR A 204 15.47 -1.17 7.76
C TYR A 204 14.88 0.23 7.73
N ARG A 205 15.67 1.18 7.23
CA ARG A 205 15.27 2.59 7.12
C ARG A 205 13.95 2.77 6.36
N SER A 206 13.76 2.00 5.29
CA SER A 206 12.50 2.00 4.51
C SER A 206 11.29 1.56 5.33
N HIS A 207 11.45 0.65 6.29
CA HIS A 207 10.36 0.20 7.17
C HIS A 207 9.94 1.31 8.15
N GLU A 208 10.90 2.10 8.62
CA GLU A 208 10.64 3.24 9.51
C GLU A 208 9.94 4.36 8.73
N ALA A 209 10.47 4.70 7.55
CA ALA A 209 9.87 5.70 6.67
C ALA A 209 8.44 5.32 6.24
N GLN A 210 8.19 4.04 5.93
CA GLN A 210 6.86 3.53 5.57
C GLN A 210 5.82 3.82 6.66
N LEU A 211 6.15 3.59 7.93
CA LEU A 211 5.27 3.89 9.06
C LEU A 211 4.92 5.37 9.17
N HIS A 212 5.88 6.25 8.91
CA HIS A 212 5.62 7.70 8.96
C HIS A 212 4.74 8.17 7.79
N PHE A 213 4.88 7.59 6.59
CA PHE A 213 3.91 7.82 5.51
C PHE A 213 2.50 7.33 5.91
N TYR A 214 2.39 6.19 6.58
CA TYR A 214 1.11 5.67 7.05
C TYR A 214 0.48 6.54 8.12
N ARG A 215 1.29 7.18 8.97
CA ARG A 215 0.80 8.19 9.91
C ARG A 215 0.11 9.34 9.19
N LEU A 216 0.71 9.90 8.13
CA LEU A 216 0.08 10.97 7.33
C LEU A 216 -1.24 10.51 6.70
N LEU A 217 -1.32 9.27 6.21
CA LEU A 217 -2.56 8.72 5.67
C LEU A 217 -3.66 8.65 6.73
N VAL A 218 -3.35 8.19 7.94
CA VAL A 218 -4.33 8.11 9.04
C VAL A 218 -4.74 9.51 9.49
N GLU A 219 -3.80 10.43 9.62
CA GLU A 219 -4.08 11.81 10.06
C GLU A 219 -4.98 12.55 9.07
N GLU A 220 -4.81 12.34 7.75
CA GLU A 220 -5.69 12.93 6.73
C GLU A 220 -7.08 12.28 6.67
N ASN A 221 -7.14 10.95 6.79
CA ASN A 221 -8.39 10.22 6.57
C ASN A 221 -9.27 10.09 7.82
N PHE A 222 -8.66 10.12 9.01
CA PHE A 222 -9.34 9.96 10.29
C PHE A 222 -8.84 10.99 11.33
N PRO A 223 -9.08 12.31 11.12
CA PRO A 223 -8.66 13.34 12.07
C PRO A 223 -9.19 13.13 13.49
N GLU A 224 -10.33 12.45 13.66
CA GLU A 224 -10.88 12.09 14.96
C GLU A 224 -9.98 11.15 15.77
N LEU A 225 -9.19 10.31 15.10
CA LEU A 225 -8.25 9.40 15.75
C LEU A 225 -6.97 10.09 16.23
N THR A 226 -6.68 11.30 15.73
CA THR A 226 -5.42 12.01 16.03
C THR A 226 -5.45 12.78 17.34
N GLN A 227 -6.59 12.79 18.04
CA GLN A 227 -6.72 13.36 19.39
C GLN A 227 -5.80 12.66 20.40
N THR A 228 -5.40 11.42 20.11
CA THR A 228 -4.37 10.69 20.86
C THR A 228 -3.12 10.54 20.01
N PRO A 229 -1.91 10.71 20.58
CA PRO A 229 -0.67 10.47 19.85
C PRO A 229 -0.61 9.07 19.23
N ILE A 230 -0.38 9.01 17.93
CA ILE A 230 -0.23 7.76 17.18
C ILE A 230 1.19 7.24 17.37
N LYS A 231 1.31 6.04 17.91
CA LYS A 231 2.57 5.29 18.02
C LYS A 231 2.81 4.45 16.77
N LEU A 232 4.07 4.35 16.36
CA LEU A 232 4.49 3.66 15.15
C LEU A 232 5.39 2.49 15.51
N PHE A 233 5.04 1.28 15.09
CA PHE A 233 5.83 0.09 15.40
C PHE A 233 6.09 -0.78 14.18
N ASN A 234 7.36 -1.17 14.00
CA ASN A 234 7.64 -2.35 13.20
C ASN A 234 7.61 -3.59 14.10
N TRP A 235 7.01 -4.66 13.60
CA TRP A 235 6.94 -5.96 14.28
C TRP A 235 7.46 -7.07 13.37
N ALA A 236 8.17 -8.05 13.93
CA ALA A 236 8.61 -9.24 13.19
C ALA A 236 8.69 -10.47 14.10
N PRO A 237 8.40 -11.68 13.62
CA PRO A 237 8.66 -12.90 14.37
C PRO A 237 10.17 -13.12 14.52
N LYS A 238 10.58 -13.83 15.58
CA LYS A 238 11.97 -14.24 15.81
C LYS A 238 12.13 -15.74 15.68
N GLU A 239 13.37 -16.16 15.48
CA GLU A 239 13.77 -17.54 15.77
C GLU A 239 13.84 -17.73 17.28
N TRP A 240 13.28 -18.84 17.73
CA TRP A 240 13.29 -19.26 19.12
C TRP A 240 13.39 -20.77 19.19
N THR A 241 14.11 -21.24 20.20
CA THR A 241 14.39 -22.66 20.47
C THR A 241 13.93 -23.08 21.85
N SER A 242 13.61 -22.12 22.72
CA SER A 242 13.14 -22.34 24.07
C SER A 242 11.89 -21.51 24.40
N GLU A 243 11.19 -21.90 25.46
CA GLU A 243 10.01 -21.18 25.96
C GLU A 243 10.36 -19.77 26.45
N SER A 244 11.56 -19.56 27.02
CA SER A 244 12.00 -18.26 27.53
C SER A 244 12.45 -17.27 26.45
N ASP A 245 12.69 -17.75 25.23
CA ASP A 245 13.11 -16.89 24.12
C ASP A 245 12.04 -15.86 23.75
N SER A 246 12.48 -14.67 23.36
CA SER A 246 11.60 -13.66 22.79
C SER A 246 11.03 -14.16 21.47
N LYS A 247 9.70 -14.26 21.36
CA LYS A 247 9.01 -14.79 20.17
C LYS A 247 8.96 -13.80 19.00
N TYR A 248 9.11 -12.51 19.29
CA TYR A 248 9.05 -11.44 18.28
C TYR A 248 9.97 -10.26 18.61
N SER A 249 10.29 -9.48 17.59
CA SER A 249 10.87 -8.15 17.67
C SER A 249 9.75 -7.12 17.56
N LEU A 250 9.77 -6.10 18.41
CA LEU A 250 8.96 -4.89 18.29
C LEU A 250 9.90 -3.71 18.44
N LYS A 251 9.78 -2.69 17.59
CA LYS A 251 10.57 -1.45 17.68
C LYS A 251 9.66 -0.25 17.55
N ASP A 252 9.67 0.64 18.56
CA ASP A 252 8.99 1.94 18.50
C ASP A 252 9.79 2.86 17.55
N GLN A 253 9.15 3.28 16.46
CA GLN A 253 9.71 4.17 15.45
C GLN A 253 9.10 5.57 15.51
N THR A 254 8.25 5.85 16.49
CA THR A 254 7.51 7.12 16.58
C THR A 254 8.43 8.35 16.53
N GLN A 255 9.62 8.23 17.09
CA GLN A 255 10.64 9.29 17.17
C GLN A 255 11.83 9.03 16.22
N SER A 256 11.66 8.21 15.18
CA SER A 256 12.72 7.98 14.20
C SER A 256 13.01 9.27 13.42
N LYS A 257 14.29 9.44 13.03
CA LYS A 257 14.74 10.55 12.18
C LYS A 257 14.10 10.53 10.79
N GLU A 258 13.55 9.39 10.38
CA GLU A 258 12.85 9.27 9.10
C GLU A 258 11.60 10.14 9.02
N ALA A 259 10.98 10.50 10.16
CA ALA A 259 9.88 11.46 10.23
C ALA A 259 10.17 12.76 9.45
N PHE A 260 11.40 13.27 9.57
CA PHE A 260 11.85 14.52 8.94
C PHE A 260 12.21 14.36 7.45
N ARG A 261 12.19 13.15 6.92
CA ARG A 261 12.71 12.83 5.57
C ARG A 261 11.64 12.39 4.59
N ILE A 262 10.51 11.85 5.06
CA ILE A 262 9.50 11.25 4.19
C ILE A 262 8.97 12.20 3.10
N LEU A 263 8.72 13.48 3.42
CA LEU A 263 8.22 14.44 2.42
C LEU A 263 9.30 14.81 1.39
N ASN A 264 10.57 14.77 1.76
CA ASN A 264 11.67 14.95 0.80
C ASN A 264 11.75 13.76 -0.17
N TYR A 265 11.52 12.53 0.31
CA TYR A 265 11.44 11.37 -0.58
C TYR A 265 10.29 11.51 -1.57
N LEU A 266 9.11 11.91 -1.09
CA LEU A 266 7.96 12.15 -1.93
C LEU A 266 8.24 13.22 -3.00
N ALA A 267 8.84 14.35 -2.60
CA ALA A 267 9.18 15.43 -3.52
C ALA A 267 10.17 14.98 -4.61
N ILE A 268 11.23 14.24 -4.23
CA ILE A 268 12.18 13.66 -5.19
C ILE A 268 11.45 12.73 -6.16
N TYR A 269 10.60 11.83 -5.65
CA TYR A 269 9.84 10.91 -6.49
C TYR A 269 8.93 11.66 -7.48
N GLN A 270 8.23 12.70 -7.03
CA GLN A 270 7.32 13.47 -7.88
C GLN A 270 8.07 14.15 -9.04
N VAL A 271 9.26 14.70 -8.78
CA VAL A 271 10.11 15.26 -9.83
C VAL A 271 10.51 14.17 -10.84
N ASP A 272 11.01 13.04 -10.36
CA ASP A 272 11.45 11.94 -11.23
C ASP A 272 10.30 11.31 -12.02
N ASP A 273 9.12 11.16 -11.42
CA ASP A 273 7.93 10.56 -12.04
C ASP A 273 7.30 11.49 -13.09
N SER A 274 7.35 12.81 -12.88
CA SER A 274 6.83 13.80 -13.84
C SER A 274 7.50 13.76 -15.21
N ILE A 275 8.73 13.24 -15.28
CA ILE A 275 9.52 13.11 -16.51
C ILE A 275 9.23 11.78 -17.22
N LYS A 276 8.59 10.81 -16.54
CA LYS A 276 8.28 9.49 -17.13
C LYS A 276 7.07 9.57 -18.05
N ASN A 277 7.23 9.10 -19.29
CA ASN A 277 6.11 8.94 -20.21
C ASN A 277 5.34 7.64 -19.90
N HIS A 278 4.09 7.78 -19.47
CA HIS A 278 3.23 6.67 -19.02
C HIS A 278 2.27 6.16 -20.11
N THR A 279 2.64 6.29 -21.38
CA THR A 279 1.85 5.78 -22.51
C THR A 279 2.06 4.28 -22.71
N PHE A 280 0.96 3.53 -22.85
CA PHE A 280 0.95 2.09 -23.11
C PHE A 280 0.57 1.80 -24.55
N LYS A 281 1.23 0.77 -25.13
CA LYS A 281 0.82 0.18 -26.40
C LYS A 281 -0.40 -0.71 -26.18
N VAL A 282 -1.50 -0.33 -26.79
CA VAL A 282 -2.76 -1.08 -26.79
C VAL A 282 -2.96 -1.65 -28.19
N PHE A 283 -3.16 -2.96 -28.25
CA PHE A 283 -3.52 -3.66 -29.48
C PHE A 283 -5.01 -3.94 -29.45
N ASP A 284 -5.75 -3.48 -30.45
CA ASP A 284 -7.21 -3.63 -30.51
C ASP A 284 -7.70 -3.93 -31.94
N GLY A 285 -8.81 -4.65 -32.04
CA GLY A 285 -9.40 -5.11 -33.29
C GLY A 285 -8.79 -6.41 -33.86
N VAL A 286 -9.03 -6.66 -35.14
CA VAL A 286 -8.66 -7.91 -35.83
C VAL A 286 -7.43 -7.68 -36.69
N LEU A 287 -6.39 -8.49 -36.47
CA LEU A 287 -5.22 -8.53 -37.35
C LEU A 287 -5.55 -9.23 -38.66
N LYS A 288 -5.20 -8.60 -39.77
CA LYS A 288 -5.42 -9.13 -41.12
C LYS A 288 -4.07 -9.45 -41.77
N LEU A 289 -3.91 -10.71 -42.19
CA LEU A 289 -2.74 -11.17 -42.94
C LEU A 289 -2.62 -10.40 -44.26
N ASN A 290 -1.38 -10.08 -44.65
CA ASN A 290 -1.05 -9.35 -45.89
C ASN A 290 -1.70 -7.96 -46.00
N SER A 291 -1.94 -7.29 -44.87
CA SER A 291 -2.42 -5.91 -44.85
C SER A 291 -1.67 -5.10 -43.79
N ASP A 292 -1.71 -3.78 -43.93
CA ASP A 292 -1.21 -2.89 -42.89
C ASP A 292 -2.12 -2.96 -41.66
N ASN A 293 -1.53 -3.26 -40.51
CA ASN A 293 -2.20 -3.36 -39.21
C ASN A 293 -1.73 -2.25 -38.25
N SER A 294 -1.05 -1.21 -38.77
CA SER A 294 -0.53 -0.10 -37.96
C SER A 294 -1.64 0.60 -37.15
N ASP A 295 -2.86 0.68 -37.70
CA ASP A 295 -4.06 1.24 -37.06
C ASP A 295 -4.56 0.44 -35.85
N ARG A 296 -4.07 -0.80 -35.67
CA ARG A 296 -4.39 -1.67 -34.52
C ARG A 296 -3.53 -1.40 -33.31
N VAL A 297 -2.50 -0.55 -33.45
CA VAL A 297 -1.63 -0.15 -32.34
C VAL A 297 -1.95 1.27 -31.95
N LYS A 298 -2.41 1.46 -30.71
CA LYS A 298 -2.64 2.79 -30.12
C LYS A 298 -1.69 2.99 -28.96
N PHE A 299 -1.19 4.21 -28.81
CA PHE A 299 -0.48 4.63 -27.61
C PHE A 299 -1.47 5.42 -26.76
N VAL A 300 -1.81 4.90 -25.59
CA VAL A 300 -2.85 5.46 -24.73
C VAL A 300 -2.24 5.73 -23.36
N ASP A 301 -2.54 6.88 -22.77
CA ASP A 301 -2.16 7.14 -21.39
C ASP A 301 -2.85 6.16 -20.44
N TYR A 302 -2.16 5.73 -19.40
CA TYR A 302 -2.71 4.76 -18.46
C TYR A 302 -3.95 5.27 -17.72
N ALA A 303 -4.01 6.56 -17.38
CA ALA A 303 -5.17 7.16 -16.74
C ALA A 303 -6.39 7.17 -17.69
N ASP A 304 -6.17 7.33 -19.00
CA ASP A 304 -7.24 7.26 -20.01
C ASP A 304 -7.81 5.84 -20.12
N LEU A 305 -6.95 4.82 -20.09
CA LEU A 305 -7.39 3.43 -20.08
C LEU A 305 -8.31 3.12 -18.89
N ILE A 306 -8.00 3.67 -17.72
CA ILE A 306 -8.79 3.47 -16.51
C ILE A 306 -10.09 4.25 -16.58
N ARG A 307 -10.05 5.52 -16.99
CA ARG A 307 -11.25 6.34 -17.16
C ARG A 307 -12.26 5.63 -18.06
N ASN A 308 -11.84 5.13 -19.21
CA ASN A 308 -12.73 4.42 -20.14
C ASN A 308 -13.32 3.12 -19.56
N LYS A 309 -12.63 2.47 -18.61
CA LYS A 309 -13.12 1.24 -17.95
C LYS A 309 -14.15 1.53 -16.86
N PHE A 310 -14.04 2.66 -16.17
CA PHE A 310 -14.86 2.99 -14.99
C PHE A 310 -15.85 4.15 -15.22
N SER A 311 -15.86 4.76 -16.40
CA SER A 311 -16.94 5.65 -16.82
C SER A 311 -18.27 4.86 -16.88
N PRO A 312 -19.35 5.34 -16.25
CA PRO A 312 -20.66 4.70 -16.29
C PRO A 312 -21.34 4.99 -17.64
N GLN A 313 -20.81 4.47 -18.73
CA GLN A 313 -21.41 4.47 -20.07
C GLN A 313 -20.69 3.43 -20.94
N ASN A 314 -21.01 2.16 -20.75
CA ASN A 314 -20.79 1.10 -21.74
C ASN A 314 -21.87 0.02 -21.61
N SER A 315 -23.12 0.48 -21.66
CA SER A 315 -24.26 -0.32 -22.07
C SER A 315 -24.86 0.36 -23.30
N ILE A 316 -24.20 0.21 -24.45
CA ILE A 316 -24.86 0.48 -25.72
C ILE A 316 -25.69 -0.77 -26.01
N VAL A 317 -26.97 -0.70 -25.64
CA VAL A 317 -28.01 -1.50 -26.28
C VAL A 317 -27.95 -1.13 -27.76
N GLN A 318 -27.82 -2.14 -28.63
CA GLN A 318 -27.99 -1.96 -30.07
C GLN A 318 -29.41 -1.43 -30.33
N GLU A 319 -29.56 -0.15 -30.64
CA GLU A 319 -30.80 0.36 -31.19
C GLU A 319 -30.82 0.08 -32.69
N ASN A 320 -31.80 -0.74 -33.08
CA ASN A 320 -32.15 -1.00 -34.47
C ASN A 320 -32.58 0.30 -35.16
N GLU A 321 -32.08 0.53 -36.36
CA GLU A 321 -32.54 1.56 -37.30
C GLU A 321 -34.02 1.36 -37.67
N VAL A 322 -34.85 2.41 -37.56
CA VAL A 322 -36.03 2.71 -38.42
C VAL A 322 -36.30 4.25 -38.35
N PRO A 323 -36.73 4.93 -39.45
CA PRO A 323 -36.29 6.29 -39.77
C PRO A 323 -37.26 7.46 -39.44
N GLU A 324 -36.66 8.66 -39.49
CA GLU A 324 -37.18 10.03 -39.72
C GLU A 324 -38.64 10.40 -39.40
N ASN A 325 -38.81 11.37 -38.50
CA ASN A 325 -39.35 12.70 -38.85
C ASN A 325 -39.35 13.69 -37.67
N GLY A 326 -38.93 14.93 -37.94
CA GLY A 326 -39.54 16.13 -37.31
C GLY A 326 -38.80 16.82 -36.15
N THR A 327 -37.91 17.76 -36.49
CA THR A 327 -37.73 19.11 -35.93
C THR A 327 -37.93 19.37 -34.42
N VAL A 328 -36.89 19.85 -33.71
CA VAL A 328 -36.68 21.27 -33.29
C VAL A 328 -35.42 21.39 -32.42
N LYS A 329 -34.63 22.44 -32.71
CA LYS A 329 -33.36 22.85 -32.09
C LYS A 329 -33.46 23.16 -30.59
N LYS A 330 -32.37 22.89 -29.86
CA LYS A 330 -31.81 23.81 -28.85
C LYS A 330 -30.28 23.69 -28.84
N ASP A 331 -29.64 24.73 -29.36
CA ASP A 331 -28.19 24.95 -29.26
C ASP A 331 -27.81 25.19 -27.78
N ILE A 332 -26.88 24.39 -27.26
CA ILE A 332 -26.12 24.72 -26.05
C ILE A 332 -24.65 24.67 -26.46
N GLN A 333 -24.04 25.84 -26.57
CA GLN A 333 -22.59 25.99 -26.68
C GLN A 333 -21.95 25.54 -25.36
N ILE A 334 -21.12 24.50 -25.41
CA ILE A 334 -20.18 24.18 -24.33
C ILE A 334 -18.88 24.87 -24.71
N SER A 335 -18.45 25.83 -23.88
CA SER A 335 -17.14 26.47 -23.98
C SER A 335 -16.07 25.45 -23.62
N ASP A 336 -15.11 25.26 -24.53
CA ASP A 336 -13.87 24.52 -24.29
C ASP A 336 -13.14 25.12 -23.09
N VAL A 337 -13.04 24.36 -21.99
CA VAL A 337 -12.07 24.64 -20.93
C VAL A 337 -10.78 23.96 -21.34
N SER A 338 -9.84 24.74 -21.84
CA SER A 338 -8.47 24.32 -22.09
C SER A 338 -7.85 23.81 -20.79
N ASN A 339 -7.45 22.54 -20.76
CA ASN A 339 -6.51 22.03 -19.77
C ASN A 339 -5.15 22.69 -20.05
N GLU A 340 -4.77 23.69 -19.26
CA GLU A 340 -3.40 24.17 -19.22
C GLU A 340 -2.54 23.12 -18.50
N GLU A 341 -1.68 22.44 -19.24
CA GLU A 341 -0.61 21.61 -18.66
C GLU A 341 0.40 22.54 -17.98
N MET A 342 0.45 22.51 -16.64
CA MET A 342 1.50 23.18 -15.87
C MET A 342 2.88 22.60 -16.24
N THR A 343 3.83 23.48 -16.47
CA THR A 343 5.21 23.10 -16.79
C THR A 343 5.90 22.51 -15.55
N ALA A 344 6.90 21.65 -15.76
CA ALA A 344 7.67 21.02 -14.66
C ALA A 344 8.33 22.06 -13.71
N VAL A 345 8.55 23.29 -14.18
CA VAL A 345 9.09 24.40 -13.39
C VAL A 345 8.05 24.94 -12.40
N GLU A 346 6.78 25.02 -12.82
CA GLU A 346 5.68 25.51 -11.97
C GLU A 346 5.34 24.48 -10.89
N VAL A 347 5.31 23.19 -11.23
CA VAL A 347 5.12 22.10 -10.26
C VAL A 347 6.23 22.10 -9.20
N ALA A 348 7.48 22.29 -9.59
CA ALA A 348 8.60 22.35 -8.64
C ALA A 348 8.52 23.58 -7.72
N SER A 349 8.09 24.72 -8.23
CA SER A 349 7.91 25.96 -7.45
C SER A 349 6.82 25.81 -6.40
N ASP A 350 5.69 25.22 -6.76
CA ASP A 350 4.56 25.03 -5.85
C ASP A 350 4.92 24.05 -4.72
N VAL A 351 5.57 22.93 -5.06
CA VAL A 351 6.06 21.95 -4.07
C VAL A 351 7.06 22.56 -3.10
N LEU A 352 7.98 23.42 -3.58
CA LEU A 352 8.93 24.12 -2.72
C LEU A 352 8.23 25.10 -1.77
N SER A 353 7.21 25.81 -2.26
CA SER A 353 6.44 26.76 -1.44
C SER A 353 5.65 26.07 -0.33
N GLU A 354 5.06 24.90 -0.61
CA GLU A 354 4.35 24.09 0.39
C GLU A 354 5.31 23.48 1.42
N LEU A 355 6.49 23.04 0.99
CA LEU A 355 7.54 22.55 1.88
C LEU A 355 8.01 23.65 2.83
N ASP A 356 8.25 24.86 2.32
CA ASP A 356 8.65 26.01 3.14
C ASP A 356 7.58 26.37 4.17
N SER A 357 6.30 26.39 3.78
CA SER A 357 5.19 26.62 4.70
C SER A 357 5.12 25.54 5.79
N PHE A 358 5.33 24.28 5.43
CA PHE A 358 5.31 23.16 6.37
C PHE A 358 6.48 23.21 7.36
N PHE A 359 7.70 23.52 6.90
CA PHE A 359 8.86 23.65 7.78
C PHE A 359 8.77 24.87 8.71
N GLN A 360 8.05 25.93 8.32
CA GLN A 360 7.76 27.06 9.21
C GLN A 360 6.75 26.67 10.30
N GLN A 361 5.66 25.98 9.96
CA GLN A 361 4.71 25.47 10.96
C GLN A 361 5.40 24.55 11.98
N LEU A 362 6.27 23.64 11.52
CA LEU A 362 7.00 22.76 12.43
C LEU A 362 8.02 23.48 13.33
N LYS A 363 8.52 24.66 12.93
CA LYS A 363 9.39 25.49 13.78
C LYS A 363 8.60 26.26 14.83
N GLU A 364 7.34 26.55 14.58
CA GLU A 364 6.45 27.22 15.53
C GLU A 364 5.90 26.25 16.59
N GLU A 365 5.88 24.95 16.29
CA GLU A 365 5.40 23.87 17.17
C GLU A 365 6.52 23.14 17.96
N ALA A 366 7.79 23.47 17.72
CA ALA A 366 8.97 22.94 18.43
C ALA A 366 9.48 23.94 19.49
#